data_AF-A0A6A3G6R5-F1
#
_entry.id   AF-A0A6A3G6R5-F1
#
_cell.length_a   1.000
_cell.length_b   1.000
_cell.length_c   1.000
_cell.angle_alpha   90.00
_cell.angle_beta   90.00
_cell.angle_gamma   90.00
#
_symmetry.space_group_name_H-M   'P 1'
#
loop_
_entity.id
_entity.type
_entity.pdbx_description
1 polymer ?
#
loop_
_entity_poly.entity_id
_entity_poly.type
_entity_poly.pdbx_seq_one_letter_code
_entity_poly.pdbx_strand_id
1 'polypeptide(L)'
;MTDTQRKYSTMEWELLSVIEILEEYRTMLLGFPVVIHTDHKNLLYPRETSLRVKRWKLLLEEYRLELQYIAGSQNVGADAFSRLRYDFVKQASEEELCAVEEEEVAIDGPVVKKHQLEDDTCKTIIQHLESKQADPDYALRPALGVVLLHHHKRIVVDFLL
;
A
#
# COMPACT_ATOMS: atom_id res chain seq x y z
N MET A 1 -11.45 9.55 -21.17
CA MET A 1 -10.62 9.96 -22.33
C MET A 1 -11.39 10.93 -23.22
N THR A 2 -10.86 12.12 -23.44
CA THR A 2 -11.39 13.14 -24.37
C THR A 2 -11.07 12.79 -25.83
N ASP A 3 -11.81 13.36 -26.78
CA ASP A 3 -11.59 13.16 -28.22
C ASP A 3 -10.20 13.60 -28.69
N THR A 4 -9.59 14.56 -28.00
CA THR A 4 -8.23 15.01 -28.26
C THR A 4 -7.19 14.00 -27.77
N GLN A 5 -7.38 13.45 -26.56
CA GLN A 5 -6.49 12.43 -26.00
C GLN A 5 -6.45 11.16 -26.86
N ARG A 6 -7.58 10.77 -27.47
CA ARG A 6 -7.67 9.61 -28.40
C ARG A 6 -6.67 9.66 -29.57
N LYS A 7 -6.16 10.84 -29.92
CA LYS A 7 -5.21 11.04 -31.03
C LYS A 7 -3.75 11.02 -30.59
N TYR A 8 -3.49 10.85 -29.29
CA TYR A 8 -2.13 10.84 -28.75
C TYR A 8 -1.39 9.59 -29.17
N SER A 9 -0.09 9.74 -29.42
CA SER A 9 0.82 8.60 -29.61
C SER A 9 0.97 7.82 -28.31
N THR A 10 1.36 6.54 -28.37
CA THR A 10 1.60 5.71 -27.19
C THR A 10 2.53 6.36 -26.18
N MET A 11 3.58 7.04 -26.65
CA MET A 11 4.48 7.84 -25.79
C MET A 11 3.73 8.93 -25.02
N GLU A 12 2.88 9.69 -25.72
CA GLU A 12 2.12 10.78 -25.10
C GLU A 12 1.10 10.24 -24.10
N TRP A 13 0.54 9.05 -24.34
CA TRP A 13 -0.34 8.36 -23.39
C TRP A 13 0.38 8.02 -22.10
N GLU A 14 1.53 7.34 -22.20
CA GLU A 14 2.28 6.94 -21.03
C GLU A 14 2.78 8.15 -20.23
N LEU A 15 3.28 9.19 -20.91
CA LEU A 15 3.70 10.42 -20.26
C LEU A 15 2.51 11.12 -19.57
N LEU A 16 1.35 11.16 -20.22
CA LEU A 16 0.13 11.70 -19.61
C LEU A 16 -0.28 10.90 -18.38
N SER A 17 -0.25 9.56 -18.42
CA SER A 17 -0.60 8.72 -17.28
C SER A 17 0.29 8.98 -16.07
N VAL A 18 1.60 9.17 -16.30
CA VAL A 18 2.53 9.57 -15.23
C VAL A 18 2.13 10.91 -14.62
N ILE A 19 1.78 11.90 -15.45
CA ILE A 19 1.41 13.23 -14.98
C ILE A 19 0.10 13.21 -14.19
N GLU A 20 -0.92 12.49 -14.66
CA GLU A 20 -2.20 12.35 -13.95
C GLU A 20 -1.98 11.74 -12.56
N ILE A 21 -1.13 10.70 -12.44
CA ILE A 21 -0.78 10.10 -11.14
C ILE A 21 -0.03 11.10 -10.24
N LEU A 22 0.93 11.85 -10.77
CA LEU A 22 1.70 12.82 -9.98
C LEU A 22 0.86 14.00 -9.50
N GLU A 23 -0.11 14.43 -10.32
CA GLU A 23 -1.07 15.48 -9.94
C GLU A 23 -2.05 14.98 -8.88
N GLU A 24 -2.57 13.76 -9.02
CA GLU A 24 -3.48 13.13 -8.05
C GLU A 24 -2.82 12.95 -6.68
N TYR A 25 -1.63 12.37 -6.64
CA TYR A 25 -0.90 12.09 -5.40
C TYR A 25 0.09 13.19 -5.03
N ARG A 26 -0.11 14.41 -5.52
CA ARG A 26 0.81 15.54 -5.34
C ARG A 26 1.17 15.79 -3.87
N THR A 27 0.19 15.76 -2.97
CA THR A 27 0.41 16.01 -1.53
C THR A 27 1.31 14.98 -0.86
N MET A 28 1.34 13.75 -1.38
CA MET A 28 2.16 12.65 -0.87
C MET A 28 3.55 12.63 -1.51
N LEU A 29 3.64 12.95 -2.80
CA LEU A 29 4.86 12.77 -3.59
C LEU A 29 5.75 14.01 -3.62
N LEU A 30 5.19 15.21 -3.40
CA LEU A 30 5.96 16.45 -3.46
C LEU A 30 7.02 16.49 -2.35
N GLY A 31 8.28 16.72 -2.73
CA GLY A 31 9.42 16.79 -1.80
C GLY A 31 10.11 15.46 -1.50
N PHE A 32 9.51 14.33 -1.89
CA PHE A 32 10.12 13.00 -1.74
C PHE A 32 10.74 12.51 -3.05
N PRO A 33 11.81 11.69 -2.99
CA PRO A 33 12.33 11.02 -4.18
C PRO A 33 11.34 9.95 -4.65
N VAL A 34 10.99 9.97 -5.93
CA VAL A 34 10.02 9.04 -6.54
C VAL A 34 10.71 8.31 -7.69
N VAL A 35 10.70 6.98 -7.64
CA VAL A 35 11.22 6.14 -8.72
C VAL A 35 10.08 5.66 -9.58
N ILE A 36 10.12 5.98 -10.88
CA ILE A 36 9.12 5.58 -11.86
C ILE A 36 9.74 4.51 -12.76
N HIS A 37 9.14 3.32 -12.74
CA HIS A 37 9.52 2.23 -13.63
C HIS A 37 8.66 2.29 -14.89
N THR A 38 9.30 2.29 -16.06
CA THR A 38 8.62 2.32 -17.36
C THR A 38 9.24 1.33 -18.33
N ASP A 39 8.43 0.67 -19.15
CA ASP A 39 8.88 -0.18 -20.25
C ASP A 39 9.07 0.58 -21.56
N HIS A 40 8.97 1.91 -21.53
CA HIS A 40 9.11 2.73 -22.70
C HIS A 40 10.37 3.60 -22.67
N LYS A 41 11.40 3.10 -23.35
CA LYS A 41 12.73 3.75 -23.43
C LYS A 41 12.70 5.17 -23.99
N ASN A 42 11.72 5.52 -24.83
CA ASN A 42 11.67 6.86 -25.40
C ASN A 42 11.28 7.92 -24.35
N LEU A 43 10.69 7.51 -23.22
CA LEU A 43 10.42 8.39 -22.08
C LEU A 43 11.72 8.81 -21.37
N LEU A 44 12.74 7.95 -21.38
CA LEU A 44 14.08 8.23 -20.84
C LEU A 44 14.89 9.19 -21.71
N TYR A 45 14.70 9.12 -23.04
CA TYR A 45 15.47 9.91 -24.01
C TYR A 45 14.54 10.71 -24.92
N PRO A 46 13.81 11.69 -24.37
CA PRO A 46 12.76 12.34 -25.12
C PRO A 46 13.36 13.30 -26.15
N ARG A 47 13.37 12.88 -27.42
CA ARG A 47 13.52 13.80 -28.56
C ARG A 47 12.34 14.76 -28.53
N GLU A 48 12.62 16.06 -28.46
CA GLU A 48 11.57 17.06 -28.34
C GLU A 48 10.75 17.16 -29.63
N THR A 49 9.49 16.75 -29.58
CA THR A 49 8.62 16.71 -30.77
C THR A 49 7.48 17.74 -30.73
N SER A 50 6.87 18.01 -29.57
CA SER A 50 5.70 18.90 -29.46
C SER A 50 5.73 19.84 -28.26
N LEU A 51 5.08 21.01 -28.39
CA LEU A 51 4.93 21.99 -27.28
C LEU A 51 4.18 21.40 -26.07
N ARG A 52 3.29 20.43 -26.31
CA ARG A 52 2.56 19.72 -25.25
C ARG A 52 3.51 18.89 -24.39
N VAL A 53 4.34 18.06 -25.02
CA VAL A 53 5.34 17.22 -24.33
C VAL A 53 6.32 18.10 -23.55
N LYS A 54 6.68 19.28 -24.06
CA LYS A 54 7.52 20.24 -23.32
C LYS A 54 6.85 20.73 -22.03
N ARG A 55 5.58 21.13 -22.08
CA ARG A 55 4.84 21.57 -20.87
C ARG A 55 4.76 20.46 -19.83
N TRP A 56 4.48 19.25 -20.28
CA TRP A 56 4.44 18.06 -19.45
C TRP A 56 5.77 17.75 -18.77
N LYS A 57 6.91 17.90 -19.46
CA LYS A 57 8.23 17.78 -18.83
C LYS A 57 8.48 18.84 -17.75
N LEU A 58 8.06 20.08 -17.96
CA LEU A 58 8.20 21.13 -16.94
C LEU A 58 7.40 20.80 -15.67
N LEU A 59 6.25 20.11 -15.79
CA LEU A 59 5.51 19.62 -14.63
C LEU A 59 6.27 18.50 -13.91
N LEU A 60 6.90 17.59 -14.65
CA LEU A 60 7.72 16.52 -14.07
C LEU A 60 8.94 17.07 -13.30
N GLU A 61 9.53 18.18 -13.76
CA GLU A 61 10.68 18.83 -13.11
C GLU A 61 10.36 19.37 -11.71
N GLU A 62 9.08 19.55 -11.37
CA GLU A 62 8.68 19.93 -10.01
C GLU A 62 8.94 18.82 -8.98
N TYR A 63 8.99 17.57 -9.44
CA TYR A 63 9.15 16.39 -8.60
C TYR A 63 10.59 15.87 -8.66
N ARG A 64 11.04 15.22 -7.57
CA ARG A 64 12.34 14.53 -7.53
C ARG A 64 12.23 13.13 -8.13
N LEU A 65 12.01 13.07 -9.45
CA LEU A 65 11.78 11.82 -10.17
C LEU A 65 13.07 11.15 -10.63
N GLU A 66 13.12 9.83 -10.49
CA GLU A 66 14.09 8.96 -11.14
C GLU A 66 13.36 7.98 -12.07
N LEU A 67 13.60 8.10 -13.38
CA LEU A 67 13.00 7.19 -14.36
C LEU A 67 13.93 5.99 -14.58
N GLN A 68 13.41 4.78 -14.36
CA GLN A 68 14.13 3.53 -14.57
C GLN A 68 13.43 2.67 -15.62
N TYR A 69 14.21 2.20 -16.61
CA TYR A 69 13.67 1.27 -17.60
C TYR A 69 13.57 -0.14 -17.03
N ILE A 70 12.42 -0.78 -17.26
CA ILE A 70 12.22 -2.21 -17.05
C ILE A 70 11.71 -2.86 -18.33
N ALA A 71 11.99 -4.14 -18.57
CA ALA A 71 11.42 -4.81 -19.73
C ALA A 71 9.89 -4.92 -19.59
N GLY A 72 9.13 -4.74 -20.67
CA GLY A 72 7.67 -4.88 -20.63
C GLY A 72 7.19 -6.23 -20.09
N SER A 73 7.95 -7.29 -20.35
CA SER A 73 7.71 -8.63 -19.76
C SER A 73 7.87 -8.69 -18.24
N GLN A 74 8.58 -7.74 -17.65
CA GLN A 74 8.74 -7.57 -16.19
C GLN A 74 7.77 -6.53 -15.62
N ASN A 75 7.15 -5.71 -16.48
CA ASN A 75 6.18 -4.68 -16.09
C ASN A 75 4.74 -5.22 -16.00
N VAL A 76 4.59 -6.46 -15.51
CA VAL A 76 3.31 -7.20 -15.54
C VAL A 76 2.21 -6.47 -14.75
N GLY A 77 2.57 -5.84 -13.62
CA GLY A 77 1.62 -5.09 -12.80
C GLY A 77 1.02 -3.90 -13.57
N ALA A 78 1.86 -3.03 -14.15
CA ALA A 78 1.37 -1.89 -14.91
C ALA A 78 0.63 -2.32 -16.19
N ASP A 79 1.06 -3.41 -16.84
CA ASP A 79 0.36 -3.96 -18.00
C ASP A 79 -1.05 -4.47 -17.61
N ALA A 80 -1.18 -5.14 -16.47
CA ALA A 80 -2.48 -5.57 -15.94
C ALA A 80 -3.40 -4.38 -15.63
N PHE A 81 -2.89 -3.35 -14.95
CA PHE A 81 -3.63 -2.12 -14.64
C PHE A 81 -4.04 -1.33 -15.88
N SER A 82 -3.17 -1.23 -16.89
CA SER A 82 -3.49 -0.49 -18.11
C SER A 82 -4.52 -1.20 -19.01
N ARG A 83 -4.66 -2.53 -18.88
CA ARG A 83 -5.65 -3.35 -19.62
C ARG A 83 -6.97 -3.55 -18.91
N LEU A 84 -7.06 -3.20 -17.62
CA LEU A 84 -8.30 -3.27 -16.85
C LEU A 84 -9.36 -2.36 -17.48
N ARG A 85 -10.48 -2.96 -17.90
CA ARG A 85 -11.58 -2.19 -18.50
C ARG A 85 -12.33 -1.44 -17.40
N TYR A 86 -12.41 -0.12 -17.56
CA TYR A 86 -13.14 0.76 -16.64
C TYR A 86 -14.65 0.49 -16.57
N ASP A 87 -15.18 -0.33 -17.47
CA ASP A 87 -16.59 -0.74 -17.47
C ASP A 87 -16.96 -1.54 -16.21
N PHE A 88 -16.00 -2.28 -15.61
CA PHE A 88 -16.20 -2.99 -14.34
C PHE A 88 -16.17 -2.06 -13.12
N VAL A 89 -15.43 -0.96 -13.20
CA VAL A 89 -15.22 -0.02 -12.08
C VAL A 89 -16.45 0.88 -11.88
N LYS A 90 -17.23 1.14 -12.94
CA LYS A 90 -18.50 1.91 -12.83
C LYS A 90 -19.63 1.18 -12.10
N GLN A 91 -19.54 -0.14 -11.96
CA GLN A 91 -20.54 -0.91 -11.20
C GLN A 91 -20.29 -0.85 -9.70
N ALA A 92 -19.04 -0.60 -9.31
CA ALA A 92 -18.70 -0.30 -7.94
C ALA A 92 -18.88 1.20 -7.68
N SER A 93 -19.69 1.56 -6.68
CA SER A 93 -19.68 2.93 -6.19
C SER A 93 -18.27 3.28 -5.68
N GLU A 94 -17.94 4.56 -5.61
CA GLU A 94 -16.69 5.03 -4.98
C GLU A 94 -16.56 4.48 -3.53
N GLU A 95 -17.71 4.25 -2.89
CA GLU A 95 -17.85 3.56 -1.59
C GLU A 95 -17.50 2.07 -1.65
N GLU A 96 -17.71 1.36 -2.77
CA GLU A 96 -17.32 -0.06 -2.94
C GLU A 96 -15.84 -0.23 -3.29
N LEU A 97 -15.21 0.77 -3.93
CA LEU A 97 -13.75 0.76 -4.22
C LEU A 97 -12.92 1.22 -3.02
N CYS A 98 -13.43 2.17 -2.23
CA CYS A 98 -12.88 2.53 -0.92
C CYS A 98 -13.41 1.64 0.21
N ALA A 99 -14.40 0.78 -0.05
CA ALA A 99 -14.63 -0.40 0.76
C ALA A 99 -13.47 -1.38 0.51
N VAL A 100 -12.31 -1.06 1.07
CA VAL A 100 -11.81 -2.00 2.04
C VAL A 100 -13.01 -2.21 2.94
N GLU A 101 -13.71 -3.35 2.83
CA GLU A 101 -14.55 -3.74 3.95
C GLU A 101 -13.64 -3.54 5.14
N GLU A 102 -13.91 -2.52 5.94
CA GLU A 102 -13.38 -2.46 7.27
C GLU A 102 -14.05 -3.65 7.99
N GLU A 103 -13.67 -4.87 7.63
CA GLU A 103 -13.04 -5.69 8.63
C GLU A 103 -11.76 -4.95 9.06
N GLU A 104 -11.93 -3.80 9.73
CA GLU A 104 -11.26 -3.66 11.02
C GLU A 104 -11.67 -4.92 11.78
N VAL A 105 -10.89 -5.99 11.63
CA VAL A 105 -10.79 -6.98 12.69
C VAL A 105 -10.12 -6.21 13.83
N ALA A 106 -10.95 -5.45 14.54
CA ALA A 106 -10.65 -4.82 15.80
C ALA A 106 -10.30 -5.96 16.75
N ILE A 107 -9.02 -6.35 16.75
CA ILE A 107 -8.39 -7.44 17.49
C ILE A 107 -9.35 -8.02 18.54
N ASP A 108 -10.03 -9.12 18.20
CA ASP A 108 -11.05 -9.69 19.08
C ASP A 108 -10.38 -10.30 20.31
N GLY A 109 -10.64 -9.73 21.50
CA GLY A 109 -10.03 -10.15 22.75
C GLY A 109 -10.15 -11.67 23.01
N PRO A 110 -11.35 -12.27 22.88
CA PRO A 110 -11.55 -13.72 22.84
C PRO A 110 -10.63 -14.49 21.89
N VAL A 111 -10.40 -14.00 20.67
CA VAL A 111 -9.49 -14.63 19.70
C VAL A 111 -8.04 -14.55 20.16
N VAL A 112 -7.60 -13.40 20.66
CA VAL A 112 -6.24 -13.26 21.23
C VAL A 112 -6.06 -14.20 22.42
N LYS A 113 -7.07 -14.29 23.30
CA LYS A 113 -7.03 -15.20 24.44
C LYS A 113 -6.94 -16.66 24.01
N LYS A 114 -7.65 -17.07 22.96
CA LYS A 114 -7.56 -18.41 22.39
C LYS A 114 -6.13 -18.70 21.92
N HIS A 115 -5.52 -17.80 21.15
CA HIS A 115 -4.13 -17.98 20.67
C HIS A 115 -3.11 -18.01 21.82
N GLN A 116 -3.25 -17.15 22.83
CA GLN A 116 -2.39 -17.20 24.04
C GLN A 116 -2.53 -18.53 24.80
N LEU A 117 -3.70 -19.16 24.77
CA LEU A 117 -3.92 -20.47 25.38
C LEU A 117 -3.53 -21.63 24.47
N GLU A 118 -3.27 -21.41 23.18
CA GLU A 118 -2.78 -22.42 22.25
C GLU A 118 -1.26 -22.42 22.16
N ASP A 119 -0.61 -21.25 22.29
CA ASP A 119 0.84 -21.11 22.29
C ASP A 119 1.48 -21.68 23.57
N ASP A 120 2.46 -22.56 23.39
CA ASP A 120 3.12 -23.26 24.50
C ASP A 120 3.95 -22.32 25.38
N THR A 121 4.51 -21.25 24.80
CA THR A 121 5.29 -20.27 25.58
C THR A 121 4.37 -19.43 26.47
N CYS A 122 3.26 -18.94 25.94
CA CYS A 122 2.25 -18.19 26.66
C CYS A 122 1.63 -19.04 27.78
N LYS A 123 1.26 -20.30 27.52
CA LYS A 123 0.78 -21.23 28.56
C LYS A 123 1.77 -21.37 29.70
N THR A 124 3.04 -21.58 29.37
CA THR A 124 4.11 -21.75 30.36
C THR A 124 4.21 -20.49 31.23
N ILE A 125 4.23 -19.31 30.62
CA ILE A 125 4.29 -18.02 31.34
C ILE A 125 3.06 -17.83 32.23
N ILE A 126 1.86 -18.12 31.73
CA ILE A 126 0.61 -18.02 32.49
C ILE A 126 0.64 -18.94 33.73
N GLN A 127 1.11 -20.18 33.59
CA GLN A 127 1.26 -21.12 34.72
C GLN A 127 2.28 -20.64 35.76
N HIS A 128 3.39 -20.03 35.32
CA HIS A 128 4.39 -19.44 36.22
C HIS A 128 3.84 -18.21 36.97
N LEU A 129 3.00 -17.42 36.31
CA LEU A 129 2.28 -16.30 36.92
C LEU A 129 1.28 -16.77 38.00
N GLU A 130 0.54 -17.84 37.74
CA GLU A 130 -0.42 -18.41 38.69
C GLU A 130 0.26 -19.09 39.89
N SER A 131 1.41 -19.72 39.68
CA SER A 131 2.21 -20.39 40.73
C SER A 131 3.10 -19.45 41.57
N LYS A 132 2.99 -18.12 41.36
CA LYS A 132 3.78 -17.07 42.04
C LYS A 132 5.30 -17.17 41.85
N GLN A 133 5.77 -17.85 40.81
CA GLN A 133 7.16 -17.82 40.34
C GLN A 133 7.25 -16.96 39.08
N ALA A 134 6.85 -15.70 39.21
CA ALA A 134 6.67 -14.80 38.08
C ALA A 134 7.84 -13.84 37.90
N ASP A 135 8.25 -13.66 36.65
CA ASP A 135 9.07 -12.53 36.22
C ASP A 135 8.24 -11.22 36.36
N PRO A 136 8.79 -10.14 36.96
CA PRO A 136 8.10 -8.85 37.10
C PRO A 136 7.63 -8.23 35.78
N ASP A 137 8.20 -8.64 34.65
CA ASP A 137 7.95 -8.05 33.35
C ASP A 137 6.64 -8.54 32.70
N TYR A 138 6.13 -9.69 33.16
CA TYR A 138 4.90 -10.30 32.69
C TYR A 138 3.74 -10.15 33.70
N ALA A 139 2.54 -9.88 33.19
CA ALA A 139 1.35 -9.77 34.04
C ALA A 139 0.07 -10.13 33.29
N LEU A 140 -0.89 -10.73 34.00
CA LEU A 140 -2.26 -10.88 33.51
C LEU A 140 -3.06 -9.60 33.79
N ARG A 141 -3.60 -8.96 32.75
CA ARG A 141 -4.37 -7.72 32.88
C ARG A 141 -5.64 -7.74 32.03
N PRO A 142 -6.72 -7.05 32.46
CA PRO A 142 -7.90 -6.87 31.63
C PRO A 142 -7.61 -5.98 30.42
N ALA A 143 -7.91 -6.47 29.22
CA ALA A 143 -7.83 -5.76 27.95
C ALA A 143 -8.80 -6.39 26.93
N LEU A 144 -9.42 -5.58 26.06
CA LEU A 144 -10.34 -6.07 25.01
C LEU A 144 -11.49 -6.96 25.56
N GLY A 145 -12.02 -6.62 26.73
CA GLY A 145 -13.12 -7.35 27.36
C GLY A 145 -12.75 -8.68 28.03
N VAL A 146 -11.47 -9.09 27.98
CA VAL A 146 -10.97 -10.33 28.58
C VAL A 146 -9.69 -10.09 29.38
N VAL A 147 -9.19 -11.09 30.10
CA VAL A 147 -7.86 -11.04 30.75
C VAL A 147 -6.84 -11.65 29.79
N LEU A 148 -5.81 -10.88 29.47
CA LEU A 148 -4.74 -11.26 28.54
C LEU A 148 -3.38 -11.22 29.22
N LEU A 149 -2.41 -11.92 28.64
CA LEU A 149 -1.00 -11.81 28.99
C LEU A 149 -0.41 -10.51 28.45
N HIS A 150 0.27 -9.75 29.32
CA HIS A 150 1.00 -8.54 28.98
C HIS A 150 2.49 -8.69 29.30
N HIS A 151 3.32 -8.03 28.49
CA HIS A 151 4.74 -7.80 28.75
C HIS A 151 5.01 -6.29 28.72
N HIS A 152 5.57 -5.72 29.79
CA HIS A 152 5.88 -4.28 29.87
C HIS A 152 4.74 -3.35 29.41
N LYS A 153 3.48 -3.69 29.77
CA LYS A 153 2.22 -3.00 29.43
C LYS A 153 1.71 -3.17 27.99
N ARG A 154 2.32 -4.01 27.16
CA ARG A 154 1.79 -4.38 25.83
C ARG A 154 1.15 -5.77 25.88
N ILE A 155 0.10 -5.99 25.09
CA ILE A 155 -0.52 -7.31 24.95
C ILE A 155 0.47 -8.21 24.21
N VAL A 156 0.69 -9.41 24.72
CA VAL A 156 1.50 -10.43 24.03
C VAL A 156 0.60 -11.07 22.97
N VAL A 157 0.96 -10.90 21.72
CA VAL A 157 0.26 -11.53 20.59
C VAL A 157 1.27 -12.48 19.95
N ASP A 158 0.83 -13.70 19.63
CA ASP A 158 1.67 -14.66 18.94
C ASP A 158 2.05 -14.14 17.55
N PHE A 159 3.27 -14.42 17.09
CA PHE A 159 3.82 -13.90 15.83
C PHE A 159 3.23 -14.56 14.58
N LEU A 160 2.28 -15.49 14.74
CA LEU A 160 1.64 -16.24 13.66
C LEU A 160 0.27 -15.68 13.23
N LEU A 161 -0.10 -14.49 13.70
CA LEU A 161 -1.27 -13.74 13.22
C LEU A 161 -0.97 -12.92 11.96
#